data_AF-A0A095XX64-F1
#
_entry.id   AF-A0A095XX64-F1
#
_cell.length_a   1.000
_cell.length_b   1.000
_cell.length_c   1.000
_cell.angle_alpha   90.00
_cell.angle_beta   90.00
_cell.angle_gamma   90.00
#
_symmetry.space_group_name_H-M   'P 1'
#
loop_
_entity.id
_entity.type
_entity.pdbx_description
1 polymer ?
#
loop_
_entity_poly.entity_id
_entity_poly.type
_entity_poly.pdbx_seq_one_letter_code
_entity_poly.pdbx_strand_id
1 'polypeptide(L)'
;MQDDGRLLIPFTSGDKIGFVDKDGAIVVKPQFTMYYGDCYDESDNIRVSVDRLYGFVRGGGRVATYKRPMYGLINYKGETIFDPSFYSLIPAIGNKKLYTVQDRNLGYAVLNTGGTEVVRLGKYSWIDGFDNGLARVRIGNVTNGQNENGDKWGLIDENGKEILPLEYDSIWTFYGKKRFTTKVVKGNVACDVILSELLDKDKTQEKDNHSDFYDANDYGTNYGEYAGSYAQDLEGYSDDVIDDAFDGDPDAYWNID
;
A
#
# COMPACT_ATOMS: atom_id res chain seq x y z
N MET A 1 -12.23 -26.53 -18.99
CA MET A 1 -13.09 -25.96 -17.92
C MET A 1 -13.32 -26.93 -16.77
N GLN A 2 -13.45 -28.25 -16.97
CA GLN A 2 -13.72 -29.19 -15.87
C GLN A 2 -12.67 -29.18 -14.73
N ASP A 3 -11.45 -28.71 -14.97
CA ASP A 3 -10.38 -28.56 -13.96
C ASP A 3 -10.10 -27.11 -13.54
N ASP A 4 -10.85 -26.12 -14.04
CA ASP A 4 -10.68 -24.71 -13.67
C ASP A 4 -11.54 -24.38 -12.44
N GLY A 5 -10.88 -24.19 -11.30
CA GLY A 5 -11.55 -23.90 -10.03
C GLY A 5 -12.08 -22.47 -9.88
N ARG A 6 -11.95 -21.61 -10.89
CA ARG A 6 -12.40 -20.22 -10.81
C ARG A 6 -13.92 -20.10 -10.91
N LEU A 7 -14.50 -19.23 -10.08
CA LEU A 7 -15.91 -18.86 -10.10
C LEU A 7 -16.24 -17.91 -11.27
N LEU A 8 -15.27 -17.07 -11.66
CA LEU A 8 -15.35 -16.22 -12.84
C LEU A 8 -14.13 -16.44 -13.72
N ILE A 9 -14.39 -16.91 -14.95
CA ILE A 9 -13.38 -17.18 -15.95
C ILE A 9 -13.44 -16.08 -17.02
N PRO A 10 -12.36 -15.31 -17.22
CA PRO A 10 -12.33 -14.24 -18.21
C PRO A 10 -12.33 -14.83 -19.62
N PHE A 11 -13.10 -14.22 -20.53
CA PHE A 11 -13.07 -14.53 -21.96
C PHE A 11 -13.06 -13.24 -22.78
N THR A 12 -12.55 -13.32 -24.00
CA THR A 12 -12.46 -12.18 -24.91
C THR A 12 -13.48 -12.28 -26.05
N SER A 13 -14.03 -11.13 -26.43
CA SER A 13 -14.80 -10.96 -27.67
C SER A 13 -14.43 -9.61 -28.27
N GLY A 14 -13.75 -9.64 -29.43
CA GLY A 14 -13.12 -8.45 -29.98
C GLY A 14 -12.03 -7.91 -29.05
N ASP A 15 -12.06 -6.61 -28.76
CA ASP A 15 -11.15 -5.92 -27.85
C ASP A 15 -11.64 -5.92 -26.39
N LYS A 16 -12.75 -6.61 -26.10
CA LYS A 16 -13.41 -6.59 -24.79
C LYS A 16 -13.30 -7.91 -24.05
N ILE A 17 -13.36 -7.80 -22.74
CA ILE A 17 -13.31 -8.89 -21.77
C ILE A 17 -14.68 -8.98 -21.09
N GLY A 18 -15.21 -10.19 -21.07
CA GLY A 18 -16.36 -10.60 -20.27
C GLY A 18 -15.96 -11.74 -19.32
N PHE A 19 -16.93 -12.25 -18.57
CA PHE A 19 -16.72 -13.36 -17.65
C PHE A 19 -17.80 -14.42 -17.83
N VAL A 20 -17.38 -15.67 -17.76
CA VAL A 20 -18.27 -16.84 -17.72
C VAL A 20 -18.10 -17.57 -16.39
N ASP A 21 -19.12 -18.33 -16.00
CA ASP A 21 -18.99 -19.27 -14.89
C ASP A 21 -18.24 -20.54 -15.30
N LYS A 22 -18.07 -21.47 -14.36
CA LYS A 22 -17.41 -22.77 -14.57
C LYS A 22 -18.09 -23.65 -15.62
N ASP A 23 -19.38 -23.44 -15.87
CA ASP A 23 -20.18 -24.19 -16.84
C ASP A 23 -20.14 -23.52 -18.23
N GLY A 24 -19.45 -22.38 -18.34
CA GLY A 24 -19.28 -21.61 -19.57
C GLY A 24 -20.45 -20.67 -19.87
N ALA A 25 -21.39 -20.48 -18.94
CA ALA A 25 -22.48 -19.53 -19.12
C ALA A 25 -21.96 -18.10 -18.94
N ILE A 26 -22.39 -17.17 -19.79
CA ILE A 26 -21.97 -15.77 -19.72
C ILE A 26 -22.59 -15.11 -18.50
N VAL A 27 -21.75 -14.75 -17.52
CA VAL A 27 -22.11 -14.00 -16.32
C VAL A 27 -22.02 -12.50 -16.59
N VAL A 28 -20.91 -12.08 -17.22
CA VAL A 28 -20.70 -10.69 -17.61
C VAL A 28 -20.41 -10.63 -19.10
N LYS A 29 -21.25 -9.92 -19.86
CA LYS A 29 -21.02 -9.70 -21.28
C LYS A 29 -19.71 -8.91 -21.50
N PRO A 30 -18.99 -9.13 -22.61
CA PRO A 30 -17.75 -8.42 -22.90
C PRO A 30 -17.94 -6.90 -22.91
N GLN A 31 -17.28 -6.22 -21.98
CA GLN A 31 -17.38 -4.76 -21.82
C GLN A 31 -16.12 -4.11 -21.25
N PHE A 32 -15.26 -4.87 -20.56
CA PHE A 32 -14.04 -4.35 -19.96
C PHE A 32 -12.87 -4.41 -20.93
N THR A 33 -11.88 -3.55 -20.74
CA THR A 33 -10.66 -3.50 -21.56
C THR A 33 -9.47 -4.14 -20.87
N MET A 34 -9.52 -4.29 -19.54
CA MET A 34 -8.56 -5.04 -18.74
C MET A 34 -9.23 -5.58 -17.47
N TYR A 35 -8.69 -6.65 -16.89
CA TYR A 35 -9.04 -7.13 -15.56
C TYR A 35 -7.75 -7.52 -14.79
N TYR A 36 -7.86 -7.60 -13.46
CA TYR A 36 -6.76 -7.93 -12.56
C TYR A 36 -7.28 -8.81 -11.42
N GLY A 37 -6.58 -9.92 -11.18
CA GLY A 37 -6.94 -10.93 -10.20
C GLY A 37 -7.71 -12.10 -10.80
N ASP A 38 -7.64 -13.22 -10.10
CA ASP A 38 -8.46 -14.41 -10.35
C ASP A 38 -9.51 -14.54 -9.23
N CYS A 39 -10.61 -15.22 -9.50
CA CYS A 39 -11.72 -15.37 -8.57
C CYS A 39 -11.93 -16.85 -8.27
N TYR A 40 -11.44 -17.32 -7.13
CA TYR A 40 -11.55 -18.71 -6.66
C TYR A 40 -12.56 -18.86 -5.52
N ASP A 41 -12.84 -17.79 -4.79
CA ASP A 41 -13.70 -17.78 -3.61
C ASP A 41 -14.75 -16.66 -3.66
N GLU A 42 -15.83 -16.80 -2.90
CA GLU A 42 -16.90 -15.78 -2.84
C GLU A 42 -16.43 -14.44 -2.25
N SER A 43 -15.31 -14.43 -1.51
CA SER A 43 -14.67 -13.21 -1.03
C SER A 43 -13.81 -12.49 -2.07
N ASP A 44 -13.53 -13.12 -3.22
CA ASP A 44 -12.72 -12.53 -4.27
C ASP A 44 -13.50 -11.46 -5.04
N ASN A 45 -12.77 -10.40 -5.37
CA ASN A 45 -13.25 -9.33 -6.22
C ASN A 45 -12.28 -9.17 -7.38
N ILE A 46 -12.81 -8.91 -8.57
CA ILE A 46 -12.00 -8.69 -9.76
C ILE A 46 -11.98 -7.18 -10.04
N ARG A 47 -10.78 -6.60 -10.03
CA ARG A 47 -10.60 -5.23 -10.50
C ARG A 47 -10.68 -5.23 -12.02
N VAL A 48 -11.55 -4.40 -12.57
CA VAL A 48 -11.77 -4.27 -14.01
C VAL A 48 -11.49 -2.85 -14.45
N SER A 49 -11.28 -2.63 -15.75
CA SER A 49 -11.18 -1.28 -16.28
C SER A 49 -11.90 -1.10 -17.61
N VAL A 50 -12.27 0.13 -17.88
CA VAL A 50 -12.68 0.61 -19.20
C VAL A 50 -11.79 1.77 -19.62
N ASP A 51 -11.63 1.97 -20.92
CA ASP A 51 -10.78 3.03 -21.41
C ASP A 51 -11.54 4.34 -21.60
N ARG A 52 -11.07 5.38 -20.91
CA ARG A 52 -11.54 6.75 -21.14
C ARG A 52 -10.64 7.43 -22.15
N LEU A 53 -11.25 7.86 -23.26
CA LEU A 53 -10.62 8.77 -24.21
C LEU A 53 -10.79 10.21 -23.74
N TYR A 54 -9.72 10.98 -23.83
CA TYR A 54 -9.73 12.41 -23.55
C TYR A 54 -8.73 13.12 -24.44
N GLY A 55 -8.95 14.39 -24.72
CA GLY A 55 -8.04 15.14 -25.57
C GLY A 55 -7.98 16.61 -25.20
N PHE A 56 -6.91 17.24 -25.63
CA PHE A 56 -6.67 18.66 -25.44
C PHE A 56 -6.18 19.27 -26.75
N VAL A 57 -6.59 20.52 -26.97
CA VAL A 57 -6.12 21.31 -28.11
C VAL A 57 -4.65 21.66 -27.88
N ARG A 58 -3.83 21.48 -28.92
CA ARG A 58 -2.45 21.93 -28.98
C ARG A 58 -2.33 23.13 -29.94
N GLY A 59 -1.23 23.86 -29.84
CA GLY A 59 -0.91 24.95 -30.76
C GLY A 59 -0.97 24.52 -32.23
N GLY A 60 -1.42 25.41 -33.10
CA GLY A 60 -1.54 25.14 -34.54
C GLY A 60 -2.73 24.28 -34.95
N GLY A 61 -3.80 24.23 -34.15
CA GLY A 61 -5.04 23.52 -34.50
C GLY A 61 -4.98 21.99 -34.39
N ARG A 62 -3.91 21.46 -33.77
CA ARG A 62 -3.78 20.01 -33.53
C ARG A 62 -4.54 19.60 -32.27
N VAL A 63 -4.98 18.35 -32.21
CA VAL A 63 -5.56 17.75 -31.00
C VAL A 63 -4.68 16.58 -30.58
N ALA A 64 -4.31 16.53 -29.30
CA ALA A 64 -3.70 15.35 -28.71
C ALA A 64 -4.77 14.54 -27.99
N THR A 65 -4.93 13.27 -28.35
CA THR A 65 -5.84 12.33 -27.72
C THR A 65 -5.06 11.31 -26.90
N TYR A 66 -5.57 11.02 -25.73
CA TYR A 66 -4.99 10.09 -24.78
C TYR A 66 -6.06 9.10 -24.32
N LYS A 67 -5.57 7.92 -23.97
CA LYS A 67 -6.34 6.81 -23.44
C LYS A 67 -5.91 6.62 -21.99
N ARG A 68 -6.85 6.59 -21.06
CA ARG A 68 -6.58 6.31 -19.64
C ARG A 68 -7.53 5.24 -19.12
N PRO A 69 -7.03 4.17 -18.48
CA PRO A 69 -7.90 3.20 -17.84
C PRO A 69 -8.64 3.85 -16.67
N MET A 70 -9.93 3.55 -16.58
CA MET A 70 -10.80 3.85 -15.45
C MET A 70 -11.13 2.55 -14.75
N TYR A 71 -10.76 2.43 -13.49
CA TYR A 71 -10.91 1.21 -12.72
C TYR A 71 -12.24 1.15 -11.99
N GLY A 72 -12.79 -0.06 -11.93
CA GLY A 72 -13.96 -0.46 -11.15
C GLY A 72 -13.72 -1.84 -10.53
N LEU A 73 -14.73 -2.36 -9.85
CA LEU A 73 -14.67 -3.61 -9.11
C LEU A 73 -15.95 -4.41 -9.30
N ILE A 74 -15.81 -5.70 -9.59
CA ILE A 74 -16.91 -6.65 -9.60
C ILE A 74 -16.68 -7.75 -8.56
N ASN A 75 -17.75 -8.29 -8.00
CA ASN A 75 -17.68 -9.45 -7.09
C ASN A 75 -17.65 -10.78 -7.88
N TYR A 76 -17.57 -11.90 -7.16
CA TYR A 76 -17.60 -13.26 -7.72
C TYR A 76 -18.86 -13.61 -8.53
N LYS A 77 -19.96 -12.86 -8.41
CA LYS A 77 -21.18 -13.01 -9.21
C LYS A 77 -21.17 -12.15 -10.47
N GLY A 78 -20.09 -11.41 -10.71
CA GLY A 78 -20.02 -10.43 -11.79
C GLY A 78 -20.84 -9.16 -11.54
N GLU A 79 -21.35 -8.98 -10.32
CA GLU A 79 -22.09 -7.78 -9.94
C GLU A 79 -21.11 -6.64 -9.68
N THR A 80 -21.47 -5.44 -10.13
CA THR A 80 -20.63 -4.25 -9.94
C THR A 80 -20.68 -3.78 -8.50
N ILE A 81 -19.52 -3.76 -7.83
CA ILE A 81 -19.33 -3.09 -6.54
C ILE A 81 -18.99 -1.62 -6.78
N PHE A 82 -18.04 -1.37 -7.69
CA PHE A 82 -17.63 -0.02 -8.07
C PHE A 82 -17.68 0.13 -9.58
N ASP A 83 -18.45 1.09 -10.07
CA ASP A 83 -18.44 1.43 -11.49
C ASP A 83 -17.02 1.88 -11.92
N PRO A 84 -16.58 1.50 -13.13
CA PRO A 84 -15.32 1.97 -13.71
C PRO A 84 -15.23 3.51 -13.82
N SER A 85 -14.78 4.14 -12.75
CA SER A 85 -14.86 5.60 -12.55
C SER A 85 -13.65 6.19 -11.82
N PHE A 86 -12.72 5.34 -11.36
CA PHE A 86 -11.52 5.76 -10.65
C PHE A 86 -10.27 5.75 -11.53
N TYR A 87 -9.40 6.73 -11.36
CA TYR A 87 -8.07 6.73 -11.96
C TYR A 87 -7.12 5.73 -11.31
N SER A 88 -7.37 5.40 -10.04
CA SER A 88 -6.65 4.37 -9.30
C SER A 88 -7.63 3.66 -8.36
N LEU A 89 -7.48 2.34 -8.23
CA LEU A 89 -8.23 1.50 -7.29
C LEU A 89 -7.25 0.46 -6.75
N ILE A 90 -6.71 0.70 -5.57
CA ILE A 90 -5.62 -0.07 -4.97
C ILE A 90 -6.19 -0.90 -3.82
N PRO A 91 -6.13 -2.24 -3.88
CA PRO A 91 -6.60 -3.08 -2.78
C PRO A 91 -5.67 -2.98 -1.57
N ALA A 92 -6.24 -3.13 -0.37
CA ALA A 92 -5.46 -3.39 0.83
C ALA A 92 -4.83 -4.80 0.77
N ILE A 93 -3.57 -4.92 1.18
CA ILE A 93 -2.89 -6.22 1.30
C ILE A 93 -3.40 -6.88 2.58
N GLY A 94 -3.98 -8.08 2.43
CA GLY A 94 -4.58 -8.82 3.55
C GLY A 94 -6.05 -8.50 3.84
N ASN A 95 -6.61 -7.43 3.26
CA ASN A 95 -8.02 -7.06 3.41
C ASN A 95 -8.72 -6.87 2.06
N LYS A 96 -9.47 -7.89 1.62
CA LYS A 96 -10.18 -7.89 0.32
C LYS A 96 -11.34 -6.90 0.22
N LYS A 97 -11.74 -6.27 1.34
CA LYS A 97 -12.90 -5.38 1.43
C LYS A 97 -12.52 -3.90 1.37
N LEU A 98 -11.24 -3.53 1.42
CA LEU A 98 -10.80 -2.14 1.56
C LEU A 98 -9.98 -1.71 0.34
N TYR A 99 -10.28 -0.52 -0.19
CA TYR A 99 -9.64 0.01 -1.38
C TYR A 99 -9.32 1.50 -1.24
N THR A 100 -8.07 1.86 -1.54
CA THR A 100 -7.68 3.25 -1.76
C THR A 100 -8.02 3.64 -3.19
N VAL A 101 -8.78 4.71 -3.38
CA VAL A 101 -9.18 5.20 -4.70
C VAL A 101 -8.63 6.59 -4.99
N GLN A 102 -8.41 6.87 -6.28
CA GLN A 102 -8.22 8.23 -6.77
C GLN A 102 -9.28 8.55 -7.82
N ASP A 103 -10.02 9.63 -7.61
CA ASP A 103 -11.07 10.07 -8.53
C ASP A 103 -10.51 10.83 -9.74
N ARG A 104 -11.42 11.31 -10.60
CA ARG A 104 -11.05 12.08 -11.80
C ARG A 104 -10.50 13.47 -11.52
N ASN A 105 -10.74 14.00 -10.31
CA ASN A 105 -10.22 15.28 -9.86
C ASN A 105 -8.90 15.11 -9.08
N LEU A 106 -8.30 13.91 -9.12
CA LEU A 106 -7.07 13.54 -8.42
C LEU A 106 -7.20 13.50 -6.89
N GLY A 107 -8.42 13.57 -6.36
CA GLY A 107 -8.69 13.41 -4.94
C GLY A 107 -8.62 11.95 -4.51
N TYR A 108 -8.08 11.70 -3.32
CA TYR A 108 -7.99 10.38 -2.73
C TYR A 108 -9.12 10.12 -1.74
N ALA A 109 -9.60 8.88 -1.68
CA ALA A 109 -10.55 8.38 -0.69
C ALA A 109 -10.21 6.93 -0.33
N VAL A 110 -10.83 6.41 0.73
CA VAL A 110 -10.79 4.99 1.08
C VAL A 110 -12.22 4.48 1.15
N LEU A 111 -12.51 3.44 0.38
CA LEU A 111 -13.84 2.84 0.26
C LEU A 111 -13.78 1.39 0.74
N ASN A 112 -14.87 0.95 1.37
CA ASN A 112 -15.09 -0.48 1.58
C ASN A 112 -16.06 -1.04 0.52
N THR A 113 -16.03 -2.36 0.32
CA THR A 113 -16.93 -3.05 -0.63
C THR A 113 -18.40 -3.07 -0.21
N GLY A 114 -18.70 -2.64 1.02
CA GLY A 114 -20.07 -2.39 1.48
C GLY A 114 -20.65 -1.04 1.04
N GLY A 115 -19.89 -0.24 0.28
CA GLY A 115 -20.30 1.08 -0.19
C GLY A 115 -20.11 2.20 0.82
N THR A 116 -19.39 1.96 1.92
CA THR A 116 -19.04 2.98 2.91
C THR A 116 -17.75 3.69 2.51
N GLU A 117 -17.77 5.01 2.60
CA GLU A 117 -16.58 5.86 2.53
C GLU A 117 -15.90 5.88 3.91
N VAL A 118 -14.81 5.13 4.06
CA VAL A 118 -14.01 5.04 5.30
C VAL A 118 -13.20 6.32 5.51
N VAL A 119 -12.60 6.83 4.42
CA VAL A 119 -11.92 8.12 4.41
C VAL A 119 -12.52 8.97 3.31
N ARG A 120 -13.00 10.15 3.70
CA ARG A 120 -13.68 11.07 2.80
C ARG A 120 -12.81 11.53 1.63
N LEU A 121 -13.40 11.61 0.44
CA LEU A 121 -12.74 12.14 -0.74
C LEU A 121 -12.12 13.52 -0.45
N GLY A 122 -10.81 13.62 -0.69
CA GLY A 122 -10.04 14.85 -0.51
C GLY A 122 -9.69 15.17 0.95
N LYS A 123 -9.99 14.30 1.93
CA LYS A 123 -9.48 14.46 3.31
C LYS A 123 -7.96 14.58 3.31
N TYR A 124 -7.29 13.79 2.47
CA TYR A 124 -5.85 13.82 2.28
C TYR A 124 -5.50 14.07 0.81
N SER A 125 -4.35 14.73 0.59
CA SER A 125 -3.79 14.98 -0.74
C SER A 125 -3.18 13.72 -1.38
N TRP A 126 -2.87 12.72 -0.55
CA TRP A 126 -2.33 11.43 -0.96
C TRP A 126 -2.69 10.37 0.08
N ILE A 127 -3.01 9.17 -0.39
CA ILE A 127 -3.19 7.96 0.43
C ILE A 127 -2.48 6.82 -0.32
N ASP A 128 -1.59 6.10 0.35
CA ASP A 128 -1.03 4.85 -0.17
C ASP A 128 -2.07 3.71 -0.14
N GLY A 129 -1.71 2.53 -0.67
CA GLY A 129 -2.45 1.32 -0.34
C GLY A 129 -2.23 0.93 1.13
N PHE A 130 -3.14 0.14 1.69
CA PHE A 130 -2.98 -0.43 3.02
C PHE A 130 -2.10 -1.67 2.99
N ASP A 131 -1.17 -1.75 3.93
CA ASP A 131 -0.30 -2.91 4.18
C ASP A 131 -0.13 -3.06 5.70
N ASN A 132 -0.19 -4.28 6.22
CA ASN A 132 -0.24 -4.54 7.66
C ASN A 132 -1.30 -3.71 8.41
N GLY A 133 -2.45 -3.45 7.79
CA GLY A 133 -3.54 -2.66 8.38
C GLY A 133 -3.29 -1.15 8.47
N LEU A 134 -2.22 -0.64 7.86
CA LEU A 134 -1.83 0.78 7.91
C LEU A 134 -1.66 1.37 6.51
N ALA A 135 -1.97 2.65 6.36
CA ALA A 135 -1.67 3.42 5.15
C ALA A 135 -1.00 4.75 5.50
N ARG A 136 -0.03 5.15 4.67
CA ARG A 136 0.51 6.52 4.72
C ARG A 136 -0.49 7.50 4.12
N VAL A 137 -0.65 8.62 4.81
CA VAL A 137 -1.46 9.75 4.37
C VAL A 137 -0.63 11.02 4.35
N ARG A 138 -1.00 11.94 3.47
CA ARG A 138 -0.32 13.23 3.31
C ARG A 138 -1.30 14.37 3.17
N ILE A 139 -1.03 15.48 3.83
CA ILE A 139 -1.60 16.79 3.48
C ILE A 139 -0.49 17.67 2.90
N GLY A 140 -0.83 18.47 1.89
CA GLY A 140 0.14 19.31 1.22
C GLY A 140 -0.27 19.62 -0.20
N ASN A 141 0.52 20.48 -0.86
CA ASN A 141 0.24 20.88 -2.23
C ASN A 141 0.72 19.79 -3.18
N VAL A 142 -0.13 19.42 -4.14
CA VAL A 142 0.27 18.55 -5.25
C VAL A 142 1.16 19.38 -6.19
N THR A 143 2.45 19.47 -5.90
CA THR A 143 3.42 20.01 -6.85
C THR A 143 4.02 18.88 -7.67
N ASN A 144 4.47 19.18 -8.88
CA ASN A 144 5.06 18.23 -9.83
C ASN A 144 6.45 17.74 -9.36
N GLY A 145 6.54 17.17 -8.16
CA GLY A 145 7.77 16.67 -7.56
C GLY A 145 8.70 17.76 -6.99
N GLN A 146 8.18 18.94 -6.60
CA GLN A 146 8.99 19.87 -5.82
C GLN A 146 9.04 19.39 -4.37
N ASN A 147 10.25 19.29 -3.82
CA ASN A 147 10.52 18.72 -2.49
C ASN A 147 10.19 19.68 -1.33
N GLU A 148 9.74 20.90 -1.61
CA GLU A 148 9.56 21.98 -0.62
C GLU A 148 8.12 22.50 -0.60
N ASN A 149 7.17 21.63 -0.24
CA ASN A 149 5.75 21.98 -0.27
C ASN A 149 5.11 22.19 1.12
N GLY A 150 5.88 22.01 2.20
CA GLY A 150 5.31 21.93 3.55
C GLY A 150 4.41 20.71 3.74
N ASP A 151 4.60 19.66 2.94
CA ASP A 151 3.86 18.41 3.04
C ASP A 151 4.05 17.80 4.43
N LYS A 152 2.96 17.35 5.04
CA LYS A 152 2.99 16.61 6.30
C LYS A 152 2.40 15.23 6.12
N TRP A 153 3.09 14.26 6.68
CA TRP A 153 2.77 12.83 6.61
C TRP A 153 2.25 12.33 7.94
N GLY A 154 1.38 11.34 7.86
CA GLY A 154 0.84 10.60 8.99
C GLY A 154 0.51 9.16 8.58
N LEU A 155 -0.04 8.39 9.50
CA LEU A 155 -0.53 7.03 9.28
C LEU A 155 -1.97 6.92 9.70
N ILE A 156 -2.77 6.20 8.92
CA ILE A 156 -4.12 5.79 9.31
C ILE A 156 -4.26 4.28 9.37
N ASP A 157 -5.18 3.80 10.20
CA ASP A 157 -5.65 2.41 10.21
C ASP A 157 -6.75 2.18 9.15
N GLU A 158 -7.18 0.92 9.02
CA GLU A 158 -8.24 0.49 8.10
C GLU A 158 -9.63 1.09 8.40
N ASN A 159 -9.82 1.72 9.57
CA ASN A 159 -11.03 2.46 9.94
C ASN A 159 -10.91 3.95 9.62
N GLY A 160 -9.78 4.40 9.08
CA GLY A 160 -9.50 5.80 8.80
C GLY A 160 -9.07 6.62 10.03
N LYS A 161 -8.81 5.97 11.17
CA LYS A 161 -8.29 6.60 12.38
C LYS A 161 -6.82 6.95 12.17
N GLU A 162 -6.44 8.17 12.51
CA GLU A 162 -5.03 8.59 12.51
C GLU A 162 -4.29 7.90 13.66
N ILE A 163 -3.33 7.05 13.31
CA ILE A 163 -2.44 6.33 14.22
C ILE A 163 -1.16 7.15 14.46
N LEU A 164 -0.66 7.79 13.41
CA LEU A 164 0.34 8.86 13.51
C LEU A 164 -0.25 10.15 12.92
N PRO A 165 -0.25 11.28 13.66
CA PRO A 165 -0.80 12.54 13.17
C PRO A 165 -0.02 13.09 11.98
N LEU A 166 -0.67 13.98 11.21
CA LEU A 166 -0.08 14.67 10.05
C LEU A 166 0.89 15.79 10.46
N GLU A 167 2.03 15.42 11.05
CA GLU A 167 3.06 16.38 11.48
C GLU A 167 4.49 16.00 11.08
N TYR A 168 4.67 14.82 10.50
CA TYR A 168 5.98 14.30 10.10
C TYR A 168 6.39 14.84 8.73
N ASP A 169 7.67 15.13 8.56
CA ASP A 169 8.22 15.63 7.30
C ASP A 169 8.34 14.51 6.26
N SER A 170 8.60 13.28 6.72
CA SER A 170 8.48 12.10 5.86
C SER A 170 8.18 10.85 6.68
N ILE A 171 7.48 9.91 6.05
CA ILE A 171 7.35 8.53 6.50
C ILE A 171 7.70 7.66 5.30
N TRP A 172 8.66 6.74 5.44
CA TRP A 172 9.09 5.90 4.32
C TRP A 172 7.99 4.95 3.86
N THR A 173 7.94 4.69 2.55
CA THR A 173 6.92 3.78 2.00
C THR A 173 7.18 2.35 2.44
N PHE A 174 6.10 1.66 2.82
CA PHE A 174 6.14 0.24 3.18
C PHE A 174 5.14 -0.62 2.39
N TYR A 175 4.18 0.01 1.68
CA TYR A 175 3.18 -0.71 0.89
C TYR A 175 3.82 -1.63 -0.16
N GLY A 176 3.59 -2.94 -0.03
CA GLY A 176 4.12 -3.97 -0.93
C GLY A 176 5.63 -4.15 -0.83
N LYS A 177 6.26 -3.67 0.27
CA LYS A 177 7.72 -3.75 0.47
C LYS A 177 8.14 -4.88 1.40
N LYS A 178 7.20 -5.65 1.98
CA LYS A 178 7.47 -6.71 2.98
C LYS A 178 8.35 -6.20 4.13
N ARG A 179 8.02 -5.01 4.65
CA ARG A 179 8.75 -4.35 5.75
C ARG A 179 7.97 -4.49 7.05
N PHE A 180 8.68 -4.69 8.15
CA PHE A 180 8.13 -4.69 9.51
C PHE A 180 8.27 -3.33 10.20
N THR A 181 9.19 -2.50 9.73
CA THR A 181 9.44 -1.15 10.24
C THR A 181 9.30 -0.10 9.14
N THR A 182 9.11 1.15 9.54
CA THR A 182 9.24 2.30 8.65
C THR A 182 9.99 3.44 9.32
N LYS A 183 10.81 4.16 8.54
CA LYS A 183 11.50 5.35 9.01
C LYS A 183 10.57 6.55 9.00
N VAL A 184 10.47 7.22 10.13
CA VAL A 184 9.68 8.43 10.35
C VAL A 184 10.61 9.58 10.66
N VAL A 185 10.43 10.73 10.00
CA VAL A 185 11.30 11.91 10.12
C VAL A 185 10.50 13.14 10.56
N LYS A 186 11.00 13.85 11.58
CA LYS A 186 10.48 15.15 12.05
C LYS A 186 11.65 16.06 12.41
N GLY A 187 11.84 17.13 11.64
CA GLY A 187 13.02 17.99 11.68
C GLY A 187 14.28 17.18 11.40
N ASN A 188 15.24 17.26 12.32
CA ASN A 188 16.51 16.53 12.24
C ASN A 188 16.48 15.15 12.91
N VAL A 189 15.31 14.72 13.41
CA VAL A 189 15.14 13.45 14.10
C VAL A 189 14.53 12.44 13.13
N ALA A 190 15.17 11.27 13.02
CA ALA A 190 14.65 10.12 12.31
C ALA A 190 14.61 8.92 13.25
N CYS A 191 13.47 8.22 13.30
CA CYS A 191 13.31 7.00 14.07
C CYS A 191 12.74 5.88 13.18
N ASP A 192 13.12 4.64 13.46
CA ASP A 192 12.47 3.48 12.88
C ASP A 192 11.33 3.04 13.80
N VAL A 193 10.14 2.86 13.24
CA VAL A 193 8.93 2.50 13.98
C VAL A 193 8.45 1.13 13.51
N ILE A 194 8.18 0.24 14.46
CA ILE A 194 7.64 -1.10 14.20
C ILE A 194 6.14 -0.97 13.88
N LEU A 195 5.73 -1.43 12.69
CA LEU A 195 4.38 -1.24 12.17
C LEU A 195 3.31 -1.96 13.01
N SER A 196 3.61 -3.14 13.56
CA SER A 196 2.66 -3.91 14.37
C SER A 196 2.33 -3.23 15.70
N GLU A 197 3.31 -2.58 16.34
CA GLU A 197 3.12 -1.91 17.64
C GLU A 197 2.22 -0.68 17.56
N LEU A 198 2.07 -0.11 16.36
CA LEU A 198 1.24 1.08 16.14
C LEU A 198 -0.25 0.79 16.27
N LEU A 199 -0.68 -0.46 16.05
CA LEU A 199 -2.09 -0.85 16.11
C LEU A 199 -2.55 -1.25 17.53
N ASP A 200 -1.62 -1.68 18.41
CA ASP A 200 -1.96 -2.18 19.75
C ASP A 200 -2.04 -1.08 20.83
N LYS A 201 -1.58 0.14 20.56
CA LYS A 201 -1.58 1.26 21.53
C LYS A 201 -2.97 1.73 21.97
N ASP A 202 -4.03 1.30 21.31
CA ASP A 202 -5.41 1.65 21.66
C ASP A 202 -6.05 0.69 22.68
N LYS A 203 -5.43 -0.45 22.98
CA LYS A 203 -5.96 -1.43 23.95
C LYS A 203 -5.57 -1.11 25.40
N THR A 204 -4.70 -0.13 25.64
CA THR A 204 -4.11 0.14 26.97
C THR A 204 -4.35 1.54 27.53
N GLN A 205 -5.24 2.35 26.96
CA GLN A 205 -5.60 3.64 27.58
C GLN A 205 -6.81 3.53 28.53
N GLU A 206 -6.63 2.79 29.62
CA GLU A 206 -7.10 3.25 30.93
C GLU A 206 -5.93 3.16 31.92
N LYS A 207 -5.35 4.35 32.14
CA LYS A 207 -4.47 4.79 33.24
C LYS A 207 -3.04 5.19 32.84
N ASP A 208 -2.79 6.41 33.29
CA ASP A 208 -1.54 7.06 33.63
C ASP A 208 -0.86 7.90 32.54
N ASN A 209 -1.07 9.21 32.73
CA ASN A 209 -0.27 10.30 32.23
C ASN A 209 1.20 10.07 32.63
N HIS A 210 2.05 9.72 31.67
CA HIS A 210 3.47 10.06 31.75
C HIS A 210 3.96 10.49 30.37
N SER A 211 4.47 11.71 30.30
CA SER A 211 5.12 12.26 29.12
C SER A 211 6.52 11.65 29.03
N ASP A 212 6.64 10.52 28.33
CA ASP A 212 7.96 9.93 28.10
C ASP A 212 8.44 10.26 26.69
N PHE A 213 9.32 11.26 26.68
CA PHE A 213 10.25 11.57 25.60
C PHE A 213 11.15 10.34 25.42
N TYR A 214 10.90 9.54 24.38
CA TYR A 214 11.73 8.38 24.10
C TYR A 214 13.06 8.81 23.50
N ASP A 215 14.09 8.56 24.30
CA ASP A 215 15.49 8.64 23.97
C ASP A 215 15.79 7.71 22.78
N ALA A 216 16.54 8.24 21.82
CA ALA A 216 16.95 7.51 20.64
C ALA A 216 18.06 6.56 21.07
N ASN A 217 17.75 5.28 21.34
CA ASN A 217 18.66 4.12 21.29
C ASN A 217 17.97 2.83 21.81
N ASP A 218 16.88 2.38 21.17
CA ASP A 218 16.34 1.05 21.50
C ASP A 218 15.94 0.29 20.22
N TYR A 219 16.94 -0.35 19.61
CA TYR A 219 16.75 -1.39 18.61
C TYR A 219 16.63 -2.72 19.35
N GLY A 220 15.45 -3.33 19.28
CA GLY A 220 15.20 -4.66 19.82
C GLY A 220 16.01 -5.73 19.08
N THR A 221 17.08 -6.19 19.76
CA THR A 221 17.59 -7.57 19.88
C THR A 221 17.95 -8.28 18.57
N ASN A 222 19.21 -8.38 18.16
CA ASN A 222 20.37 -8.83 18.93
C ASN A 222 21.52 -7.81 18.87
N TYR A 223 21.77 -7.11 19.97
CA TYR A 223 23.03 -6.37 20.14
C TYR A 223 23.74 -6.93 21.36
N GLY A 224 24.83 -7.65 21.12
CA GLY A 224 25.79 -8.06 22.13
C GLY A 224 26.02 -9.56 22.21
N GLU A 225 25.57 -10.35 21.24
CA GLU A 225 25.96 -11.77 21.17
C GLU A 225 27.47 -11.91 20.94
N TYR A 226 28.04 -11.01 20.13
CA TYR A 226 29.46 -10.99 19.80
C TYR A 226 30.22 -9.79 20.41
N ALA A 227 29.64 -9.11 21.40
CA ALA A 227 30.25 -7.94 22.02
C ALA A 227 31.55 -8.31 22.74
N GLY A 228 32.65 -7.61 22.42
CA GLY A 228 33.99 -7.95 22.88
C GLY A 228 34.80 -8.83 21.92
N SER A 229 34.23 -9.23 20.78
CA SER A 229 34.95 -9.91 19.70
C SER A 229 35.71 -8.92 18.81
N TYR A 230 36.76 -9.41 18.14
CA TYR A 230 37.54 -8.61 17.20
C TYR A 230 36.66 -8.03 16.07
N ALA A 231 35.74 -8.84 15.54
CA ALA A 231 34.83 -8.44 14.45
C ALA A 231 33.95 -7.24 14.81
N GLN A 232 33.54 -7.10 16.08
CA GLN A 232 32.75 -5.96 16.54
C GLN A 232 33.61 -4.79 17.01
N ASP A 233 34.60 -5.05 17.85
CA ASP A 233 35.33 -3.99 18.55
C ASP A 233 36.38 -3.30 17.67
N LEU A 234 36.90 -4.00 16.65
CA LEU A 234 37.94 -3.47 15.77
C LEU A 234 37.45 -3.21 14.34
N GLU A 235 36.61 -4.09 13.78
CA GLU A 235 36.09 -3.93 12.41
C GLU A 235 34.68 -3.31 12.34
N GLY A 236 33.96 -3.24 13.47
CA GLY A 236 32.67 -2.56 13.57
C GLY A 236 31.50 -3.31 12.91
N TYR A 237 31.60 -4.62 12.72
CA TYR A 237 30.49 -5.43 12.17
C TYR A 237 29.36 -5.60 13.19
N SER A 238 28.11 -5.49 12.75
CA SER A 238 26.94 -5.79 13.59
C SER A 238 26.75 -7.30 13.74
N ASP A 239 26.00 -7.73 14.78
CA ASP A 239 25.66 -9.15 15.00
C ASP A 239 25.03 -9.76 13.72
N ASP A 240 24.13 -9.04 13.04
CA ASP A 240 23.54 -9.47 11.76
C ASP A 240 24.58 -9.76 10.66
N VAL A 241 25.66 -8.98 10.60
CA VAL A 241 26.72 -9.19 9.60
C VAL A 241 27.59 -10.39 9.99
N ILE A 242 27.75 -10.64 11.29
CA ILE A 242 28.51 -11.79 11.78
C ILE A 242 27.75 -13.09 11.53
N ASP A 243 26.44 -13.08 11.74
CA ASP A 243 25.56 -14.20 11.42
C ASP A 243 25.54 -14.49 9.92
N ASP A 244 25.38 -13.47 9.08
CA ASP A 244 25.22 -13.65 7.64
C ASP A 244 26.55 -13.91 6.89
N ALA A 245 27.65 -13.28 7.31
CA ALA A 245 28.93 -13.35 6.58
C ALA A 245 29.93 -14.35 7.19
N PHE A 246 29.81 -14.64 8.48
CA PHE A 246 30.73 -15.52 9.21
C PHE A 246 30.03 -16.75 9.82
N ASP A 247 28.79 -17.05 9.42
CA ASP A 247 27.97 -18.16 9.96
C ASP A 247 27.88 -18.14 11.50
N GLY A 248 27.92 -16.94 12.10
CA GLY A 248 27.87 -16.74 13.55
C GLY A 248 29.19 -17.01 14.29
N ASP A 249 30.33 -17.14 13.58
CA ASP A 249 31.67 -17.26 14.18
C ASP A 249 32.45 -15.92 14.04
N PRO A 250 32.49 -15.08 15.09
CA PRO A 250 33.16 -13.79 15.04
C PRO A 250 34.70 -13.88 14.93
N ASP A 251 35.30 -15.06 15.11
CA ASP A 251 36.75 -15.28 15.03
C ASP A 251 37.18 -15.87 13.66
N ALA A 252 36.24 -16.17 12.76
CA ALA A 252 36.49 -16.78 11.45
C ALA A 252 37.22 -15.87 10.43
N TYR A 253 37.62 -14.66 10.85
CA TYR A 253 38.24 -13.62 10.00
C TYR A 253 39.57 -14.04 9.34
N TRP A 254 40.22 -15.12 9.77
CA TRP A 254 41.56 -15.52 9.33
C TRP A 254 41.64 -16.55 8.19
N ASN A 255 40.53 -16.89 7.52
CA ASN A 255 40.53 -17.90 6.44
C ASN A 255 40.12 -17.37 5.05
N ILE A 256 40.31 -16.08 4.77
CA ILE A 256 40.12 -15.53 3.42
C ILE A 256 41.50 -15.18 2.83
N ASP A 257 42.08 -16.14 2.12
CA ASP A 257 43.08 -15.90 1.05
C ASP A 257 42.36 -15.78 -0.30
#